data_AF-T0MBQ0-F1
#
_entry.id   AF-T0MBQ0-F1
#
_cell.length_a   1.000
_cell.length_b   1.000
_cell.length_c   1.000
_cell.angle_alpha   90.00
_cell.angle_beta   90.00
_cell.angle_gamma   90.00
#
_symmetry.space_group_name_H-M   'P 1'
#
loop_
_entity.id
_entity.type
_entity.pdbx_description
1 polymer ?
#
loop_
_entity_poly.entity_id
_entity_poly.type
_entity_poly.pdbx_seq_one_letter_code
_entity_poly.pdbx_strand_id
1 'polypeptide(L)'
;MNIIIVPDTNIFIKRLDILSNFLNDKHPFNVKILVSKLVLNELDKLKTNLKEAVTAHIFLNNNLKNETLKIEGETETNGMDLEISYPKFEKHMTVDDKIIRTVSIINNSVIITSDKNMYLKCKGENVKCVFVDNKLYSDVKLEIYILQTAAEPMDINYEVYEPSFMEQAANILRPVTIKIMKNAVGPGYSVVYEDRIENGGIEDLINIYIDNFPIFSEYIHRSSKKLLISIKKLLKESKQDIEKKMLCRI
;
A
#
# COMPACT_ATOMS: atom_id res chain seq x y z
N MET A 1 -10.38 -6.97 -18.52
CA MET A 1 -11.35 -6.51 -17.51
C MET A 1 -11.42 -4.99 -17.58
N ASN A 2 -12.63 -4.42 -17.58
CA ASN A 2 -12.84 -2.97 -17.62
C ASN A 2 -13.25 -2.51 -16.21
N ILE A 3 -12.59 -1.47 -15.70
CA ILE A 3 -12.89 -0.83 -14.41
C ILE A 3 -13.35 0.60 -14.69
N ILE A 4 -14.53 0.97 -14.19
CA ILE A 4 -15.08 2.32 -14.37
C ILE A 4 -14.96 3.08 -13.06
N ILE A 5 -14.19 4.16 -13.04
CA ILE A 5 -14.03 5.05 -11.90
C ILE A 5 -14.98 6.23 -12.09
N VAL A 6 -15.84 6.48 -11.12
CA VAL A 6 -16.82 7.58 -11.15
C VAL A 6 -16.48 8.57 -10.04
N PRO A 7 -15.80 9.69 -10.35
CA PRO A 7 -15.51 10.73 -9.37
C PRO A 7 -16.74 11.58 -9.04
N ASP A 8 -16.85 11.98 -7.77
CA ASP A 8 -17.75 13.04 -7.35
C ASP A 8 -17.16 14.44 -7.58
N THR A 9 -17.95 15.48 -7.34
CA THR A 9 -17.52 16.88 -7.44
C THR A 9 -16.37 17.22 -6.49
N ASN A 10 -16.34 16.62 -5.29
CA ASN A 10 -15.32 16.89 -4.30
C ASN A 10 -13.94 16.36 -4.69
N ILE A 11 -13.85 15.26 -5.45
CA ILE A 11 -12.59 14.76 -6.00
C ILE A 11 -11.98 15.79 -6.93
N PHE A 12 -12.78 16.39 -7.81
CA PHE A 12 -12.30 17.43 -8.72
C PHE A 12 -11.79 18.67 -7.98
N ILE A 13 -12.41 19.02 -6.86
CA ILE A 13 -12.04 20.20 -6.06
C ILE A 13 -10.82 19.93 -5.19
N LYS A 14 -10.78 18.78 -4.50
CA LYS A 14 -9.81 18.52 -3.42
C LYS A 14 -8.68 17.59 -3.83
N ARG A 15 -8.92 16.64 -4.75
CA ARG A 15 -8.02 15.53 -5.07
C ARG A 15 -7.85 15.30 -6.58
N LEU A 16 -7.70 16.39 -7.32
CA LEU A 16 -7.43 16.35 -8.77
C LEU A 16 -6.13 15.59 -9.10
N ASP A 17 -5.18 15.56 -8.16
CA ASP A 17 -3.94 14.79 -8.23
C ASP A 17 -4.20 13.30 -8.51
N ILE A 18 -5.21 12.71 -7.86
CA ILE A 18 -5.56 11.30 -8.04
C ILE A 18 -6.02 11.05 -9.48
N LEU A 19 -6.92 11.90 -10.00
CA LEU A 19 -7.43 11.77 -11.36
C LEU A 19 -6.32 11.92 -12.40
N SER A 20 -5.45 12.93 -12.22
CA SER A 20 -4.29 13.14 -13.08
C SER A 20 -3.36 11.92 -13.11
N ASN A 21 -3.10 11.32 -11.95
CA ASN A 21 -2.28 10.11 -11.87
C ASN A 21 -2.95 8.92 -12.57
N PHE A 22 -4.27 8.74 -12.45
CA PHE A 22 -4.98 7.70 -13.20
C PHE A 22 -4.90 7.90 -14.72
N LEU A 23 -4.91 9.13 -15.23
CA LEU A 23 -4.80 9.40 -16.67
C LEU A 23 -3.39 9.15 -17.22
N ASN A 24 -2.35 9.32 -16.40
CA ASN A 24 -0.96 9.25 -16.82
C ASN A 24 -0.28 7.90 -16.53
N ASP A 25 -0.81 7.11 -15.60
CA ASP A 25 -0.22 5.84 -15.20
C ASP A 25 -0.60 4.69 -16.15
N LYS A 26 0.23 3.65 -16.18
CA LYS A 26 -0.06 2.38 -16.85
C LYS A 26 -0.85 1.48 -15.90
N HIS A 27 -1.96 0.97 -16.40
CA HIS A 27 -2.85 0.08 -15.64
C HIS A 27 -2.77 -1.34 -16.17
N PRO A 28 -2.76 -2.37 -15.30
CA PRO A 28 -2.88 -3.77 -15.71
C PRO A 28 -4.28 -4.09 -16.25
N PHE A 29 -5.28 -3.25 -15.96
CA PHE A 29 -6.65 -3.36 -16.43
C PHE A 29 -7.03 -2.16 -17.30
N ASN A 30 -8.08 -2.28 -18.10
CA ASN A 30 -8.62 -1.16 -18.85
C ASN A 30 -9.42 -0.26 -17.89
N VAL A 31 -8.80 0.82 -17.43
CA VAL A 31 -9.40 1.79 -16.52
C VAL A 31 -10.04 2.90 -17.33
N LYS A 32 -11.28 3.28 -16.99
CA LYS A 32 -11.98 4.43 -17.56
C LYS A 32 -12.52 5.31 -16.45
N ILE A 33 -12.26 6.60 -16.51
CA ILE A 33 -12.82 7.62 -15.63
C ILE A 33 -14.07 8.16 -16.31
N LEU A 34 -15.24 7.93 -15.71
CA LEU A 34 -16.52 8.40 -16.23
C LEU A 34 -17.01 9.59 -15.42
N VAL A 35 -17.05 10.76 -16.06
CA VAL A 35 -17.52 12.01 -15.44
C VAL A 35 -19.00 12.19 -15.76
N SER A 36 -19.85 12.14 -14.73
CA SER A 36 -21.28 12.35 -14.91
C SER A 36 -21.61 13.79 -15.23
N LYS A 37 -22.64 13.99 -16.06
CA LYS A 37 -23.21 15.32 -16.36
C LYS A 37 -23.65 16.07 -15.10
N LEU A 38 -24.07 15.35 -14.06
CA LEU A 38 -24.43 15.94 -12.76
C LEU A 38 -23.24 16.65 -12.10
N VAL A 39 -22.06 16.03 -12.14
CA VAL A 39 -20.82 16.58 -11.61
C VAL A 39 -20.37 17.79 -12.43
N LEU A 40 -20.45 17.71 -13.76
CA LEU A 40 -20.15 18.85 -14.64
C LEU A 40 -21.02 20.06 -14.32
N ASN A 41 -22.34 19.85 -14.20
CA ASN A 41 -23.27 20.93 -13.88
C ASN A 41 -23.01 21.55 -12.51
N GLU A 42 -22.53 20.77 -11.54
CA GLU A 42 -22.17 21.28 -10.22
C GLU A 42 -20.86 22.07 -10.27
N LEU A 43 -19.83 21.55 -10.95
CA LEU A 43 -18.57 22.27 -11.17
C LEU A 43 -18.81 23.60 -11.91
N ASP A 44 -19.68 23.62 -12.91
CA ASP A 44 -20.05 24.84 -13.65
C ASP A 44 -20.64 25.92 -12.73
N LYS A 45 -21.49 25.54 -11.78
CA LYS A 45 -22.06 26.47 -10.80
C LYS A 45 -20.99 26.99 -9.83
N LEU A 46 -19.98 26.17 -9.52
CA LEU A 46 -18.94 26.51 -8.56
C LEU A 46 -17.81 27.36 -9.16
N LYS A 47 -17.65 27.39 -10.49
CA LYS A 47 -16.64 28.23 -11.19
C LYS A 47 -16.65 29.69 -10.79
N THR A 48 -17.83 30.24 -10.51
CA THR A 48 -18.00 31.66 -10.18
C THR A 48 -17.37 32.03 -8.84
N ASN A 49 -17.23 31.04 -7.94
CA ASN A 49 -16.85 31.27 -6.54
C ASN A 49 -15.56 30.56 -6.12
N LEU A 50 -15.20 29.45 -6.77
CA LEU A 50 -14.06 28.60 -6.39
C LEU A 50 -13.04 28.47 -7.53
N LYS A 51 -11.78 28.81 -7.25
CA LYS A 51 -10.68 28.67 -8.22
C LYS A 51 -10.42 27.22 -8.58
N GLU A 52 -10.60 26.32 -7.62
CA GLU A 52 -10.44 24.88 -7.76
C GLU A 52 -11.41 24.32 -8.81
N ALA A 53 -12.65 24.81 -8.86
CA ALA A 53 -13.61 24.43 -9.89
C ALA A 53 -13.17 24.87 -11.29
N VAL A 54 -12.57 26.06 -11.42
CA VAL A 54 -11.98 26.53 -12.69
C VAL A 54 -10.82 25.61 -13.10
N THR A 55 -9.93 25.27 -12.17
CA THR A 55 -8.82 24.33 -12.41
C THR A 55 -9.33 22.96 -12.87
N ALA A 56 -10.39 22.44 -12.26
CA ALA A 56 -10.99 21.16 -12.65
C ALA A 56 -11.55 21.20 -14.08
N HIS A 57 -12.16 22.32 -14.50
CA HIS A 57 -12.61 22.46 -15.88
C HIS A 57 -11.48 22.57 -16.89
N ILE A 58 -10.41 23.29 -16.55
CA ILE A 58 -9.21 23.32 -17.40
C ILE A 58 -8.64 21.90 -17.54
N PHE A 59 -8.58 21.15 -16.44
CA PHE A 59 -8.15 19.76 -16.45
C PHE A 59 -9.02 18.89 -17.36
N LEU A 60 -10.35 18.97 -17.25
CA LEU A 60 -11.26 18.22 -18.11
C LEU A 60 -11.05 18.58 -19.59
N ASN A 61 -11.04 19.88 -19.92
CA ASN A 61 -10.85 20.35 -21.30
C ASN A 61 -9.52 19.90 -21.91
N ASN A 62 -8.44 19.91 -21.13
CA ASN A 62 -7.13 19.47 -21.61
C ASN A 62 -7.04 17.96 -21.86
N ASN A 63 -7.93 17.18 -21.23
CA ASN A 63 -7.91 15.72 -21.28
C ASN A 63 -9.08 15.11 -22.06
N LEU A 64 -9.91 15.90 -22.75
CA LEU A 64 -11.06 15.39 -23.55
C LEU A 64 -10.66 14.32 -24.56
N LYS A 65 -9.45 14.42 -25.13
CA LYS A 65 -8.93 13.45 -26.11
C LYS A 65 -8.31 12.20 -25.48
N ASN A 66 -8.24 12.11 -24.16
CA ASN A 66 -7.63 10.97 -23.48
C ASN A 66 -8.63 9.80 -23.45
N GLU A 67 -8.27 8.65 -24.01
CA GLU A 67 -9.13 7.46 -24.07
C GLU A 67 -9.56 6.92 -22.70
N THR A 68 -8.80 7.26 -21.66
CA THR A 68 -9.07 6.90 -20.26
C THR A 68 -10.16 7.78 -19.67
N LEU A 69 -10.34 9.02 -20.15
CA LEU A 69 -11.37 9.93 -19.68
C LEU A 69 -12.61 9.83 -20.57
N LYS A 70 -13.77 9.66 -19.98
CA LYS A 70 -15.06 9.67 -20.66
C LYS A 70 -16.00 10.65 -19.98
N ILE A 71 -16.57 11.56 -20.75
CA ILE A 71 -17.58 12.48 -20.27
C ILE A 71 -18.95 12.03 -20.77
N GLU A 72 -19.90 11.99 -19.85
CA GLU A 72 -21.26 11.60 -20.17
C GLU A 72 -21.92 12.58 -21.17
N GLY A 73 -22.51 12.06 -22.25
CA GLY A 73 -23.08 12.85 -23.33
C GLY A 73 -22.07 13.39 -24.35
N GLU A 74 -20.80 12.98 -24.29
CA GLU A 74 -19.82 13.26 -25.34
C GLU A 74 -19.92 12.21 -26.46
N THR A 75 -20.02 12.67 -27.70
CA THR A 75 -20.04 11.83 -28.91
C THR A 75 -18.63 11.33 -29.17
N GLU A 76 -18.39 10.01 -29.08
CA GLU A 76 -17.15 9.45 -29.60
C GLU A 76 -17.11 9.66 -31.12
N THR A 77 -15.97 10.07 -31.66
CA THR A 77 -15.79 10.39 -33.09
C THR A 77 -16.10 9.23 -34.04
N ASN A 78 -16.35 8.01 -33.51
CA ASN A 78 -16.80 6.81 -34.23
C ASN A 78 -17.91 6.01 -33.49
N GLY A 79 -18.70 6.62 -32.59
CA GLY A 79 -19.66 5.85 -31.76
C GLY A 79 -20.88 6.64 -31.26
N MET A 80 -21.94 5.89 -30.90
CA MET A 80 -23.18 6.38 -30.27
C MET A 80 -22.90 7.14 -28.97
N ASP A 81 -23.78 8.10 -28.66
CA ASP A 81 -23.77 8.83 -27.39
C ASP A 81 -23.74 7.87 -26.19
N LEU A 82 -22.84 8.16 -25.24
CA LEU A 82 -22.90 7.57 -23.90
C LEU A 82 -24.05 8.23 -23.13
N GLU A 83 -25.28 7.86 -23.45
CA GLU A 83 -26.45 8.11 -22.61
C GLU A 83 -26.56 6.98 -21.59
N ILE A 84 -26.24 7.29 -20.33
CA ILE A 84 -26.58 6.40 -19.24
C ILE A 84 -28.10 6.53 -19.06
N SER A 85 -28.83 5.43 -19.28
CA SER A 85 -30.28 5.40 -19.05
C SER A 85 -30.58 5.66 -17.58
N TYR A 86 -30.84 6.93 -17.25
CA TYR A 86 -31.13 7.32 -15.88
C TYR A 86 -32.43 6.67 -15.40
N PRO A 87 -32.45 6.06 -14.21
CA PRO A 87 -33.71 5.75 -13.55
C PRO A 87 -34.50 7.04 -13.33
N LYS A 88 -35.83 7.00 -13.38
CA LYS A 88 -36.66 8.17 -13.08
C LYS A 88 -36.29 8.71 -11.70
N PHE A 89 -35.65 9.87 -11.66
CA PHE A 89 -35.25 10.51 -10.41
C PHE A 89 -36.45 11.16 -9.72
N GLU A 90 -36.57 10.94 -8.43
CA GLU A 90 -37.54 11.67 -7.61
C GLU A 90 -37.07 13.12 -7.42
N LYS A 91 -38.02 14.06 -7.33
CA LYS A 91 -37.73 15.51 -7.26
C LYS A 91 -36.83 15.91 -6.09
N HIS A 92 -36.81 15.13 -5.01
CA HIS A 92 -36.11 15.46 -3.76
C HIS A 92 -34.73 14.83 -3.61
N MET A 93 -34.26 14.09 -4.61
CA MET A 93 -32.95 13.43 -4.55
C MET A 93 -31.80 14.43 -4.63
N THR A 94 -30.82 14.27 -3.74
CA THR A 94 -29.57 15.04 -3.76
C THR A 94 -28.70 14.62 -4.95
N VAL A 95 -27.66 15.40 -5.27
CA VAL A 95 -26.69 15.05 -6.33
C VAL A 95 -26.02 13.71 -6.00
N ASP A 96 -25.60 13.51 -4.75
CA ASP A 96 -25.00 12.26 -4.29
C ASP A 96 -25.91 11.07 -4.56
N ASP A 97 -27.20 11.16 -4.20
CA ASP A 97 -28.14 10.03 -4.36
C ASP A 97 -28.32 9.69 -5.85
N LYS A 98 -28.30 10.71 -6.72
CA LYS A 98 -28.38 10.52 -8.17
C LYS A 98 -27.11 9.87 -8.72
N ILE A 99 -25.92 10.27 -8.25
CA ILE A 99 -24.66 9.64 -8.62
C ILE A 99 -24.69 8.17 -8.18
N ILE A 100 -25.03 7.88 -6.92
CA ILE A 100 -25.06 6.52 -6.37
C ILE A 100 -26.03 5.62 -7.16
N ARG A 101 -27.26 6.08 -7.44
CA ARG A 101 -28.23 5.34 -8.28
C ARG A 101 -27.76 5.16 -9.72
N THR A 102 -27.02 6.12 -10.28
CA THR A 102 -26.47 6.00 -11.63
C THR A 102 -25.34 4.99 -11.66
N VAL A 103 -24.51 4.94 -10.63
CA VAL A 103 -23.37 4.04 -10.55
C VAL A 103 -23.79 2.60 -10.27
N SER A 104 -24.87 2.38 -9.50
CA SER A 104 -25.36 1.04 -9.18
C SER A 104 -25.82 0.22 -10.40
N ILE A 105 -26.17 0.88 -11.51
CA ILE A 105 -26.53 0.20 -12.77
C ILE A 105 -25.33 -0.01 -13.71
N ILE A 106 -24.17 0.58 -13.42
CA ILE A 106 -22.97 0.45 -14.24
C ILE A 106 -22.15 -0.72 -13.72
N ASN A 107 -21.92 -1.71 -14.58
CA ASN A 107 -21.10 -2.87 -14.26
C ASN A 107 -19.63 -2.48 -13.99
N ASN A 108 -19.01 -3.11 -12.99
CA ASN A 108 -17.62 -2.92 -12.59
C ASN A 108 -17.23 -1.45 -12.33
N SER A 109 -18.17 -0.70 -11.75
CA SER A 109 -17.99 0.69 -11.41
C SER A 109 -17.58 0.87 -9.94
N VAL A 110 -16.79 1.91 -9.67
CA VAL A 110 -16.40 2.33 -8.32
C VAL A 110 -16.54 3.84 -8.21
N ILE A 111 -17.18 4.31 -7.15
CA ILE A 111 -17.19 5.72 -6.79
C ILE A 111 -15.87 6.05 -6.09
N ILE A 112 -15.27 7.18 -6.44
CA ILE A 112 -14.23 7.79 -5.60
C ILE A 112 -14.76 9.09 -5.03
N THR A 113 -14.60 9.27 -3.71
CA THR A 113 -15.12 10.44 -2.99
C THR A 113 -14.18 10.87 -1.87
N SER A 114 -14.13 12.18 -1.63
CA SER A 114 -13.51 12.76 -0.42
C SER A 114 -14.54 13.14 0.64
N ASP A 115 -15.83 12.84 0.43
CA ASP A 115 -16.90 13.10 1.39
C ASP A 115 -17.27 11.83 2.17
N LYS A 116 -17.16 11.91 3.50
CA LYS A 116 -17.53 10.84 4.41
C LYS A 116 -19.02 10.51 4.33
N ASN A 117 -19.89 11.50 4.11
CA ASN A 117 -21.33 11.28 4.00
C ASN A 117 -21.67 10.47 2.75
N MET A 118 -21.09 10.84 1.60
CA MET A 118 -21.24 10.09 0.36
C MET A 118 -20.70 8.67 0.51
N TYR A 119 -19.53 8.49 1.12
CA TYR A 119 -18.96 7.16 1.39
C TYR A 119 -19.89 6.28 2.23
N LEU A 120 -20.45 6.81 3.33
CA LEU A 120 -21.38 6.09 4.18
C LEU A 120 -22.68 5.73 3.45
N LYS A 121 -23.23 6.64 2.64
CA LYS A 121 -24.40 6.37 1.79
C LYS A 121 -24.12 5.24 0.80
N CYS A 122 -22.97 5.25 0.13
CA CYS A 122 -22.57 4.19 -0.80
C CYS A 122 -22.54 2.81 -0.11
N LYS A 123 -22.02 2.75 1.12
CA LYS A 123 -22.02 1.51 1.91
C LYS A 123 -23.44 1.04 2.25
N GLY A 124 -24.35 1.96 2.57
CA GLY A 124 -25.76 1.65 2.83
C GLY A 124 -26.50 1.10 1.61
N GLU A 125 -26.15 1.56 0.40
CA GLU A 125 -26.75 1.13 -0.86
C GLU A 125 -25.98 0.00 -1.57
N ASN A 126 -24.97 -0.58 -0.90
CA ASN A 126 -24.10 -1.62 -1.44
C ASN A 126 -23.41 -1.25 -2.77
N VAL A 127 -23.08 0.04 -2.94
CA VAL A 127 -22.34 0.56 -4.09
C VAL A 127 -20.85 0.60 -3.77
N LYS A 128 -20.03 0.05 -4.67
CA LYS A 128 -18.56 0.05 -4.51
C LYS A 128 -18.05 1.48 -4.48
N CYS A 129 -17.36 1.84 -3.41
CA CYS A 129 -16.89 3.21 -3.18
C CYS A 129 -15.57 3.19 -2.40
N VAL A 130 -14.66 4.10 -2.77
CA VAL A 130 -13.36 4.34 -2.12
C VAL A 130 -13.30 5.76 -1.60
N PHE A 131 -13.00 5.88 -0.31
CA PHE A 131 -12.80 7.17 0.36
C PHE A 131 -11.32 7.58 0.28
N VAL A 132 -11.04 8.76 -0.29
CA VAL A 132 -9.66 9.12 -0.69
C VAL A 132 -8.97 10.19 0.15
N ASP A 133 -9.67 10.90 1.04
CA ASP A 133 -9.25 12.19 1.62
C ASP A 133 -7.74 12.27 2.00
N ASN A 134 -7.23 11.29 2.75
CA ASN A 134 -5.81 11.22 3.19
C ASN A 134 -5.03 10.04 2.60
N LYS A 135 -5.49 9.43 1.50
CA LYS A 135 -4.82 8.27 0.89
C LYS A 135 -3.88 8.69 -0.23
N LEU A 136 -2.76 7.97 -0.34
CA LEU A 136 -1.86 8.09 -1.49
C LEU A 136 -2.50 7.44 -2.72
N TYR A 137 -2.07 7.88 -3.90
CA TYR A 137 -2.56 7.34 -5.18
C TYR A 137 -2.38 5.82 -5.28
N SER A 138 -1.24 5.28 -4.81
CA SER A 138 -0.96 3.84 -4.79
C SER A 138 -2.01 3.04 -4.02
N ASP A 139 -2.42 3.57 -2.88
CA ASP A 139 -3.36 2.90 -1.96
C ASP A 139 -4.77 2.92 -2.55
N VAL A 140 -5.16 4.07 -3.12
CA VAL A 140 -6.45 4.22 -3.83
C VAL A 140 -6.51 3.28 -5.03
N LYS A 141 -5.43 3.20 -5.82
CA LYS A 141 -5.33 2.29 -6.98
C LYS A 141 -5.49 0.84 -6.56
N LEU A 142 -4.79 0.41 -5.51
CA LEU A 142 -4.87 -0.94 -4.98
C LEU A 142 -6.28 -1.28 -4.48
N GLU A 143 -6.90 -0.39 -3.71
CA GLU A 143 -8.25 -0.59 -3.15
C GLU A 143 -9.31 -0.71 -4.24
N ILE A 144 -9.23 0.12 -5.29
CA ILE A 144 -10.11 0.02 -6.46
C ILE A 144 -9.98 -1.37 -7.12
N TYR A 145 -8.76 -1.88 -7.27
CA TYR A 145 -8.54 -3.17 -7.91
C TYR A 145 -9.05 -4.33 -7.07
N ILE A 146 -8.83 -4.31 -5.76
CA ILE A 146 -9.36 -5.30 -4.82
C ILE A 146 -10.90 -5.33 -4.90
N LEU A 147 -11.55 -4.17 -4.82
CA LEU A 147 -13.01 -4.06 -4.90
C LEU A 147 -13.60 -4.59 -6.21
N GLN A 148 -12.87 -4.49 -7.32
CA GLN A 148 -13.38 -4.89 -8.62
C GLN A 148 -13.09 -6.34 -8.99
N THR A 149 -11.90 -6.84 -8.65
CA THR A 149 -11.48 -8.19 -9.03
C THR A 149 -12.13 -9.28 -8.19
N ALA A 150 -12.82 -8.92 -7.09
CA ALA A 150 -13.25 -9.86 -6.05
C ALA A 150 -12.10 -10.75 -5.57
N ALA A 151 -10.86 -10.33 -5.83
CA ALA A 151 -9.74 -10.77 -5.05
C ALA A 151 -10.12 -10.34 -3.63
N GLU A 152 -10.34 -11.31 -2.75
CA GLU A 152 -10.00 -11.08 -1.36
C GLU A 152 -8.64 -10.40 -1.38
N PRO A 153 -8.37 -9.40 -0.52
CA PRO A 153 -6.98 -9.06 -0.30
C PRO A 153 -6.30 -10.41 -0.11
N MET A 154 -5.47 -10.83 -1.08
CA MET A 154 -4.43 -11.75 -0.73
C MET A 154 -3.85 -11.05 0.47
N ASP A 155 -3.75 -11.76 1.58
CA ASP A 155 -2.71 -11.43 2.53
C ASP A 155 -1.45 -11.39 1.66
N ILE A 156 -1.17 -10.21 1.12
CA ILE A 156 0.16 -9.69 1.10
C ILE A 156 0.41 -9.68 2.59
N ASN A 157 0.88 -10.84 3.08
CA ASN A 157 2.06 -10.83 3.88
C ASN A 157 2.99 -9.89 3.12
N TYR A 158 2.85 -8.59 3.37
CA TYR A 158 3.96 -7.92 4.00
C TYR A 158 4.29 -8.92 5.09
N GLU A 159 5.25 -9.81 4.81
CA GLU A 159 6.22 -10.09 5.81
C GLU A 159 6.68 -8.69 6.21
N VAL A 160 5.92 -8.06 7.12
CA VAL A 160 6.50 -7.28 8.18
C VAL A 160 7.46 -8.31 8.72
N TYR A 161 8.68 -8.19 8.24
CA TYR A 161 9.76 -9.03 8.65
C TYR A 161 9.92 -8.67 10.11
N GLU A 162 9.13 -9.32 10.97
CA GLU A 162 9.34 -9.31 12.39
C GLU A 162 10.55 -10.20 12.55
N PRO A 163 11.75 -9.61 12.71
CA PRO A 163 12.94 -10.42 12.82
C PRO A 163 12.69 -11.29 14.03
N SER A 164 12.96 -12.59 13.92
CA SER A 164 12.82 -13.48 15.08
C SER A 164 13.59 -12.88 16.27
N PHE A 165 13.21 -13.17 17.51
CA PHE A 165 13.93 -12.67 18.69
C PHE A 165 15.46 -12.88 18.58
N MET A 166 15.87 -13.99 17.97
CA MET A 166 17.26 -14.36 17.70
C MET A 166 17.95 -13.42 16.71
N GLU A 167 17.22 -12.97 15.71
CA GLU A 167 17.70 -12.03 14.73
C GLU A 167 17.72 -10.60 15.26
N GLN A 168 16.74 -10.20 16.06
CA GLN A 168 16.78 -8.92 16.77
C GLN A 168 18.02 -8.86 17.68
N ALA A 169 18.28 -9.95 18.42
CA ALA A 169 19.49 -10.07 19.23
C ALA A 169 20.77 -9.99 18.38
N ALA A 170 20.81 -10.64 17.21
CA ALA A 170 21.94 -10.53 16.30
C ALA A 170 22.15 -9.10 15.81
N ASN A 171 21.08 -8.42 15.38
CA ASN A 171 21.12 -7.04 14.91
C ASN A 171 21.63 -6.05 15.97
N ILE A 172 21.34 -6.30 17.25
CA ILE A 172 21.87 -5.49 18.36
C ILE A 172 23.35 -5.79 18.61
N LEU A 173 23.75 -7.06 18.58
CA LEU A 173 25.12 -7.47 18.90
C LEU A 173 26.12 -7.20 17.77
N ARG A 174 25.71 -7.29 16.50
CA ARG A 174 26.58 -7.04 15.32
C ARG A 174 27.39 -5.75 15.41
N PRO A 175 26.77 -4.55 15.52
CA PRO A 175 27.52 -3.30 15.53
C PRO A 175 28.47 -3.20 16.74
N VAL A 176 28.08 -3.78 17.89
CA VAL A 176 28.93 -3.83 19.08
C VAL A 176 30.14 -4.72 18.86
N THR A 177 29.93 -5.88 18.25
CA THR A 177 30.97 -6.86 17.91
C THR A 177 32.00 -6.25 16.97
N ILE A 178 31.53 -5.62 15.88
CA ILE A 178 32.38 -4.93 14.90
C ILE A 178 33.25 -3.89 15.60
N LYS A 179 32.64 -3.04 16.44
CA LYS A 179 33.35 -1.97 17.12
C LYS A 179 34.44 -2.50 18.06
N ILE A 180 34.13 -3.52 18.86
CA ILE A 180 35.10 -4.13 19.77
C ILE A 180 36.24 -4.79 18.99
N MET A 181 35.92 -5.59 17.97
CA MET A 181 36.92 -6.31 17.18
C MET A 181 37.82 -5.35 16.39
N LYS A 182 37.26 -4.31 15.79
CA LYS A 182 38.03 -3.27 15.08
C LYS A 182 38.96 -2.50 16.02
N ASN A 183 38.54 -2.25 17.26
CA ASN A 183 39.37 -1.56 18.25
C ASN A 183 40.48 -2.44 18.82
N ALA A 184 40.23 -3.73 19.03
CA ALA A 184 41.19 -4.65 19.65
C ALA A 184 42.16 -5.28 18.66
N VAL A 185 41.69 -5.63 17.46
CA VAL A 185 42.45 -6.35 16.43
C VAL A 185 42.91 -5.40 15.30
N GLY A 186 42.30 -4.22 15.19
CA GLY A 186 42.56 -3.31 14.07
C GLY A 186 41.93 -3.81 12.77
N PRO A 187 42.27 -3.20 11.61
CA PRO A 187 41.63 -3.53 10.32
C PRO A 187 41.81 -4.98 9.86
N GLY A 188 42.72 -5.75 10.46
CA GLY A 188 42.91 -7.18 10.17
C GLY A 188 41.75 -8.08 10.63
N TYR A 189 40.81 -7.57 11.43
CA TYR A 189 39.62 -8.34 11.80
C TYR A 189 38.77 -8.73 10.58
N SER A 190 38.83 -7.92 9.52
CA SER A 190 37.95 -8.08 8.36
C SER A 190 38.20 -9.41 7.63
N VAL A 191 39.47 -9.80 7.53
CA VAL A 191 39.92 -11.02 6.84
C VAL A 191 39.41 -12.30 7.51
N VAL A 192 39.18 -12.28 8.82
CA VAL A 192 38.89 -13.50 9.60
C VAL A 192 37.46 -13.54 10.11
N TYR A 193 36.85 -12.38 10.40
CA TYR A 193 35.60 -12.31 11.14
C TYR A 193 34.48 -11.52 10.45
N GLU A 194 34.76 -10.70 9.42
CA GLU A 194 33.75 -9.82 8.80
C GLU A 194 32.53 -10.59 8.31
N ASP A 195 32.76 -11.61 7.48
CA ASP A 195 31.68 -12.44 6.94
C ASP A 195 30.86 -13.12 8.04
N ARG A 196 31.53 -13.60 9.10
CA ARG A 196 30.87 -14.24 10.25
C ARG A 196 30.11 -13.26 11.14
N ILE A 197 30.45 -11.97 11.12
CA ILE A 197 29.76 -10.93 11.91
C ILE A 197 28.62 -10.34 11.10
N GLU A 198 28.85 -10.01 9.83
CA GLU A 198 27.86 -9.35 8.98
C GLU A 198 26.78 -10.31 8.51
N ASN A 199 27.16 -11.51 8.06
CA ASN A 199 26.26 -12.49 7.47
C ASN A 199 25.90 -13.63 8.45
N GLY A 200 26.67 -13.80 9.53
CA GLY A 200 26.44 -14.83 10.53
C GLY A 200 25.21 -14.59 11.41
N GLY A 201 24.63 -15.68 11.90
CA GLY A 201 23.53 -15.64 12.86
C GLY A 201 24.02 -15.36 14.29
N ILE A 202 23.08 -15.28 15.24
CA ILE A 202 23.40 -15.08 16.66
C ILE A 202 24.37 -16.14 17.22
N GLU A 203 24.34 -17.37 16.71
CA GLU A 203 25.26 -18.43 17.11
C GLU A 203 26.72 -18.11 16.72
N ASP A 204 26.94 -17.52 15.55
CA ASP A 204 28.27 -17.10 15.10
C ASP A 204 28.83 -15.96 15.93
N LEU A 205 27.98 -14.99 16.28
CA LEU A 205 28.35 -13.90 17.18
C LEU A 205 28.74 -14.43 18.56
N ILE A 206 27.95 -15.37 19.12
CA ILE A 206 28.27 -16.01 20.41
C ILE A 206 29.59 -16.80 20.33
N ASN A 207 29.84 -17.49 19.21
CA ASN A 207 31.11 -18.19 19.00
C ASN A 207 32.30 -17.23 19.02
N ILE A 208 32.19 -16.11 18.31
CA ILE A 208 33.23 -15.06 18.30
C ILE A 208 33.50 -14.54 19.72
N TYR A 209 32.46 -14.33 20.52
CA TYR A 209 32.60 -13.89 21.91
C TYR A 209 33.27 -14.93 22.82
N ILE A 210 33.00 -16.22 22.60
CA ILE A 210 33.59 -17.31 23.39
C ILE A 210 35.06 -17.51 23.00
N ASP A 211 35.34 -17.59 21.70
CA ASP A 211 36.65 -17.89 21.12
C ASP A 211 37.64 -16.75 21.41
N ASN A 212 37.15 -15.51 21.37
CA ASN A 212 37.94 -14.31 21.63
C ASN A 212 37.59 -13.65 22.97
N PHE A 213 37.10 -14.41 23.96
CA PHE A 213 36.63 -13.86 25.23
C PHE A 213 37.60 -12.91 25.93
N PRO A 214 38.94 -13.08 25.89
CA PRO A 214 39.86 -12.10 26.47
C PRO A 214 39.63 -10.68 25.96
N ILE A 215 39.37 -10.50 24.66
CA ILE A 215 39.06 -9.22 24.02
C ILE A 215 37.75 -8.65 24.56
N PHE A 216 36.72 -9.48 24.67
CA PHE A 216 35.41 -9.06 25.15
C PHE A 216 35.36 -8.83 26.67
N SER A 217 36.26 -9.46 27.44
CA SER A 217 36.25 -9.40 28.91
C SER A 217 36.52 -8.02 29.50
N GLU A 218 37.00 -7.08 28.68
CA GLU A 218 37.09 -5.66 29.03
C GLU A 218 35.72 -4.95 29.01
N TYR A 219 34.76 -5.51 28.28
CA TYR A 219 33.44 -4.93 28.04
C TYR A 219 32.29 -5.72 28.68
N ILE A 220 32.50 -7.01 28.95
CA ILE A 220 31.51 -7.89 29.59
C ILE A 220 32.09 -8.58 30.82
N HIS A 221 31.26 -8.77 31.85
CA HIS A 221 31.71 -9.37 33.11
C HIS A 221 32.24 -10.79 32.90
N ARG A 222 33.28 -11.19 33.63
CA ARG A 222 33.97 -12.50 33.46
C ARG A 222 33.05 -13.71 33.61
N SER A 223 31.99 -13.59 34.42
CA SER A 223 30.97 -14.65 34.57
C SER A 223 30.15 -14.89 33.30
N SER A 224 30.10 -13.92 32.38
CA SER A 224 29.33 -13.99 31.14
C SER A 224 29.82 -15.09 30.20
N LYS A 225 31.09 -15.52 30.30
CA LYS A 225 31.62 -16.64 29.49
C LYS A 225 30.83 -17.93 29.75
N LYS A 226 30.53 -18.23 31.01
CA LYS A 226 29.75 -19.42 31.38
C LYS A 226 28.32 -19.33 30.84
N LEU A 227 27.72 -18.15 30.89
CA LEU A 227 26.38 -17.88 30.37
C LEU A 227 26.32 -18.03 28.84
N LEU A 228 27.30 -17.48 28.11
CA LEU A 228 27.41 -17.64 26.65
C LEU A 228 27.58 -19.11 26.23
N ILE A 229 28.37 -19.88 26.98
CA ILE A 229 28.53 -21.33 26.74
C ILE A 229 27.20 -22.06 26.97
N SER A 230 26.45 -21.72 28.03
CA SER A 230 25.13 -22.30 28.28
C SER A 230 24.12 -21.96 27.19
N ILE A 231 24.09 -20.69 26.74
CA ILE A 231 23.24 -20.27 25.61
C ILE A 231 23.60 -21.06 24.37
N LYS A 232 24.89 -21.18 24.02
CA LYS A 232 25.35 -21.97 22.87
C LYS A 232 24.87 -23.43 22.92
N LYS A 233 24.85 -24.05 24.09
CA LYS A 233 24.32 -25.43 24.24
C LYS A 233 22.82 -25.48 23.97
N LEU A 234 22.04 -24.57 24.56
CA LEU A 234 20.60 -24.47 24.35
C LEU A 234 20.24 -24.24 22.87
N LEU A 235 21.04 -23.45 22.14
CA LEU A 235 20.84 -23.20 20.72
C LEU A 235 21.10 -24.43 19.84
N LYS A 236 21.99 -25.33 20.27
CA LYS A 236 22.24 -26.60 19.55
C LYS A 236 21.16 -27.63 19.84
N GLU A 237 20.70 -27.72 21.08
CA GLU A 237 19.64 -28.65 21.50
C GLU A 237 18.30 -28.30 20.83
N SER A 238 17.96 -27.01 20.73
CA SER A 238 16.73 -26.58 20.06
C SER A 238 16.71 -26.90 18.56
N LYS A 239 17.85 -26.81 17.87
CA LYS A 239 17.98 -27.22 16.46
C LYS A 239 17.76 -28.73 16.28
N GLN A 240 18.33 -29.54 17.16
CA GLN A 240 18.18 -31.00 17.12
C GLN A 240 16.75 -31.48 17.40
N ASP A 241 16.03 -30.80 18.30
CA ASP A 241 14.63 -31.11 18.59
C ASP A 241 13.67 -30.73 17.46
N ILE A 242 13.98 -29.67 16.71
CA ILE A 242 13.23 -29.27 15.51
C ILE A 242 13.44 -30.29 14.38
N GLU A 243 14.69 -30.71 14.13
CA GLU A 243 15.01 -31.73 13.13
C GLU A 243 14.36 -33.09 13.44
N LYS A 244 14.39 -33.54 14.70
CA LYS A 244 13.70 -34.77 15.12
C LYS A 244 12.18 -34.70 14.94
N LYS A 245 11.55 -33.56 15.24
CA LYS A 245 10.10 -33.38 15.04
C LYS A 245 9.68 -33.38 13.57
N MET A 246 10.57 -32.96 12.66
CA MET A 246 10.32 -33.05 11.22
C MET A 246 10.50 -34.48 10.68
N LEU A 247 11.45 -35.25 11.21
CA LEU A 247 11.67 -36.66 10.85
C LEU A 247 10.53 -37.60 11.31
N CYS A 248 9.84 -37.30 12.42
CA CYS A 248 8.69 -38.08 12.89
C CYS A 248 7.35 -37.77 12.18
N ARG A 249 7.36 -36.89 11.16
CA ARG A 249 6.17 -36.51 10.37
C ARG A 249 6.17 -37.04 8.94
N ILE A 250 7.11 -37.93 8.61
CA ILE A 250 7.18 -38.70 7.35
C ILE A 250 6.82 -40.15 7.68
#